data_AF-A0A662C9P1-F1
#
_entry.id   AF-A0A662C9P1-F1
#
_cell.length_a   1.000
_cell.length_b   1.000
_cell.length_c   1.000
_cell.angle_alpha   90.00
_cell.angle_beta   90.00
_cell.angle_gamma   90.00
#
_symmetry.space_group_name_H-M   'P 1'
#
loop_
_entity.id
_entity.type
_entity.pdbx_description
1 polymer ?
#
loop_
_entity_poly.entity_id
_entity_poly.type
_entity_poly.pdbx_seq_one_letter_code
_entity_poly.pdbx_strand_id
1 'polypeptide(L)'
;MRPFLSIIILFIFFSSSIGIAKESIINVSRDRAFIRKGPGSFYEVLATVHKGAALNCSEAVGSWLKVRFQGKIGFMSEKVTRKAAPYKDIFSQMAFRPSALRLSRHGMAAGAKGFAMRFARRINGNSKL
;
A
#
# COMPACT_ATOMS: atom_id res chain seq x y z
N MET A 1 -39.49 27.16 -25.77
CA MET A 1 -38.19 27.40 -25.09
C MET A 1 -38.19 26.59 -23.78
N ARG A 2 -37.75 25.34 -23.67
CA ARG A 2 -36.33 24.94 -23.59
C ARG A 2 -36.27 23.38 -23.46
N PRO A 3 -36.58 22.60 -24.52
CA PRO A 3 -36.45 21.12 -24.46
C PRO A 3 -34.99 20.67 -24.26
N PHE A 4 -34.03 21.56 -24.52
CA PHE A 4 -32.61 21.36 -24.24
C PHE A 4 -32.24 21.31 -22.76
N LEU A 5 -33.09 21.83 -21.85
CA LEU A 5 -32.79 21.87 -20.41
C LEU A 5 -33.12 20.53 -19.71
N SER A 6 -34.08 19.76 -20.22
CA SER A 6 -34.41 18.41 -19.73
C SER A 6 -33.38 17.34 -20.15
N ILE A 7 -32.76 17.48 -21.32
CA ILE A 7 -31.73 16.53 -21.81
C ILE A 7 -30.45 16.64 -20.96
N ILE A 8 -30.11 17.84 -20.51
CA ILE A 8 -28.95 18.09 -19.62
C ILE A 8 -29.16 17.45 -18.24
N ILE A 9 -30.37 17.51 -17.69
CA ILE A 9 -30.71 16.91 -16.38
C ILE A 9 -30.68 15.37 -16.42
N LEU A 10 -31.09 14.75 -17.53
CA LEU A 10 -30.99 13.30 -17.73
C LEU A 10 -29.52 12.84 -17.85
N PHE A 11 -28.68 13.65 -18.49
CA PHE A 11 -27.25 13.35 -18.64
C PHE A 11 -26.50 13.45 -17.30
N ILE A 12 -26.88 14.40 -16.44
CA ILE A 12 -26.32 14.54 -15.08
C ILE A 12 -26.73 13.36 -14.18
N PHE A 13 -27.93 12.80 -14.37
CA PHE A 13 -28.36 11.61 -13.63
C PHE A 13 -27.63 10.34 -14.08
N PHE A 14 -27.33 10.21 -15.38
CA PHE A 14 -26.54 9.09 -15.90
C PHE A 14 -25.09 9.10 -15.40
N SER A 15 -24.55 10.28 -15.08
CA SER A 15 -23.17 10.42 -14.62
C SER A 15 -22.95 10.05 -13.14
N SER A 16 -24.01 9.87 -12.35
CA SER A 16 -23.86 9.73 -10.88
C SER A 16 -23.40 8.36 -10.40
N SER A 17 -23.13 7.41 -11.31
CA SER A 17 -22.59 6.08 -10.97
C SER A 17 -21.20 5.85 -11.57
N ILE A 18 -20.27 6.75 -11.29
CA ILE A 18 -18.84 6.43 -11.41
C ILE A 18 -18.42 5.86 -10.06
N GLY A 19 -18.72 4.58 -9.86
CA GLY A 19 -18.31 3.85 -8.67
C GLY A 19 -16.78 3.75 -8.62
N ILE A 20 -16.18 4.27 -7.55
CA ILE A 20 -14.76 4.11 -7.26
C ILE A 20 -14.58 2.67 -6.77
N ALA A 21 -14.25 1.76 -7.70
CA ALA A 21 -13.89 0.40 -7.36
C ALA A 21 -12.63 0.42 -6.49
N LYS A 22 -12.63 -0.34 -5.39
CA LYS A 22 -11.44 -0.56 -4.55
C LYS A 22 -10.42 -1.34 -5.36
N GLU A 23 -9.56 -0.65 -6.09
CA GLU A 23 -8.43 -1.26 -6.78
C GLU A 23 -7.31 -1.53 -5.78
N SER A 24 -6.98 -2.81 -5.62
CA SER A 24 -5.82 -3.26 -4.85
C SER A 24 -4.73 -3.72 -5.82
N ILE A 25 -3.49 -3.32 -5.57
CA ILE A 25 -2.36 -3.74 -6.41
C ILE A 25 -1.97 -5.16 -6.00
N ILE A 26 -1.96 -6.08 -6.96
CA ILE A 26 -1.59 -7.47 -6.77
C ILE A 26 -0.41 -7.79 -7.68
N ASN A 27 0.55 -8.54 -7.15
CA ASN A 27 1.71 -8.98 -7.91
C ASN A 27 1.55 -10.44 -8.34
N VAL A 28 1.95 -10.72 -9.58
CA VAL A 28 1.99 -12.09 -10.10
C VAL A 28 3.19 -12.82 -9.50
N SER A 29 2.93 -13.93 -8.81
CA SER A 29 3.97 -14.71 -8.12
C SER A 29 4.60 -15.80 -8.98
N ARG A 30 3.82 -16.35 -9.92
CA ARG A 30 4.24 -17.41 -10.87
C ARG A 30 4.96 -16.81 -12.07
N ASP A 31 5.83 -17.60 -12.71
CA ASP A 31 6.58 -17.17 -13.91
C ASP A 31 5.67 -16.78 -15.09
N ARG A 32 4.53 -17.47 -15.20
CA ARG A 32 3.46 -17.17 -16.16
C ARG A 32 2.10 -17.31 -15.48
N ALA A 33 1.26 -16.29 -15.63
CA ALA A 33 -0.13 -16.28 -15.24
C ALA A 33 -1.01 -15.88 -16.42
N PHE A 34 -2.23 -16.39 -16.43
CA PHE A 34 -3.18 -16.19 -17.52
C PHE A 34 -4.35 -15.36 -17.02
N ILE A 35 -4.65 -14.28 -17.72
CA ILE A 35 -5.90 -13.53 -17.57
C ILE A 35 -6.93 -14.20 -18.47
N ARG A 36 -8.02 -14.69 -17.88
CA ARG A 36 -9.10 -15.37 -18.58
C ARG A 36 -10.34 -14.49 -18.67
N LYS A 37 -11.23 -14.81 -19.61
CA LYS A 37 -12.48 -14.06 -19.80
C LYS A 37 -13.49 -14.23 -18.66
N GLY A 38 -13.43 -15.34 -17.93
CA GLY A 38 -14.35 -15.64 -16.83
C GLY A 38 -13.69 -16.38 -15.66
N PRO A 39 -14.39 -16.50 -14.52
CA PRO A 39 -13.91 -17.19 -13.33
C PRO A 39 -13.98 -18.71 -13.52
N GLY A 40 -13.01 -19.27 -14.25
CA GLY A 40 -12.95 -20.71 -14.50
C GLY A 40 -11.81 -21.11 -15.45
N SER A 41 -11.35 -22.35 -15.34
CA SER A 41 -10.28 -22.90 -16.18
C SER A 41 -10.73 -23.23 -17.61
N PHE A 42 -12.03 -23.21 -17.88
CA PHE A 42 -12.61 -23.48 -19.20
C PHE A 42 -12.75 -22.22 -20.08
N TYR A 43 -12.61 -21.03 -19.48
CA TYR A 43 -12.71 -19.78 -20.22
C TYR A 43 -11.44 -19.48 -21.01
N GLU A 44 -11.60 -18.84 -22.16
CA GLU A 44 -10.50 -18.42 -23.02
C GLU A 44 -9.51 -17.48 -22.31
N VAL A 45 -8.23 -17.60 -22.69
CA VAL A 45 -7.14 -16.77 -22.18
C VAL A 45 -7.06 -15.48 -23.02
N LEU A 46 -7.28 -14.34 -22.38
CA LEU A 46 -7.24 -13.01 -23.00
C LEU A 46 -5.83 -12.43 -23.06
N ALA A 47 -5.00 -12.75 -22.07
CA ALA A 47 -3.63 -12.27 -21.98
C ALA A 47 -2.78 -13.19 -21.09
N THR A 48 -1.48 -13.18 -21.35
CA THR A 48 -0.48 -13.83 -20.50
C THR A 48 0.35 -12.75 -19.83
N VAL A 49 0.57 -12.91 -18.53
CA VAL A 49 1.27 -11.95 -17.69
C VAL A 49 2.43 -12.68 -17.01
N HIS A 50 3.59 -12.04 -17.00
CA HIS A 50 4.79 -12.59 -16.37
C HIS A 50 4.91 -12.17 -14.90
N LYS A 51 5.74 -12.90 -14.17
CA LYS A 51 6.09 -12.60 -12.78
C LYS A 51 6.53 -11.14 -12.62
N GLY A 52 6.06 -10.51 -11.54
CA GLY A 52 6.42 -9.12 -11.23
C GLY A 52 5.56 -8.06 -11.91
N ALA A 53 4.64 -8.44 -12.80
CA ALA A 53 3.64 -7.49 -13.27
C ALA A 53 2.71 -7.05 -12.13
N ALA A 54 2.52 -5.74 -12.01
CA ALA A 54 1.54 -5.14 -11.12
C ALA A 54 0.18 -5.12 -11.81
N LEU A 55 -0.83 -5.67 -11.14
CA LEU A 55 -2.19 -5.77 -11.65
C LEU A 55 -3.13 -5.07 -10.69
N ASN A 56 -4.01 -4.21 -11.23
CA ASN A 56 -5.06 -3.59 -10.44
C ASN A 56 -6.20 -4.58 -10.32
N CYS A 57 -6.49 -4.97 -9.09
CA CYS A 57 -7.51 -5.93 -8.78
C CYS A 57 -8.71 -5.22 -8.20
N SER A 58 -9.82 -5.24 -8.93
CA SER A 58 -11.04 -4.51 -8.58
C SER A 58 -11.93 -5.31 -7.62
N GLU A 59 -11.90 -6.64 -7.70
CA GLU A 59 -12.83 -7.51 -6.97
C GLU A 59 -12.31 -8.94 -6.87
N ALA A 60 -12.64 -9.63 -5.77
CA ALA A 60 -12.40 -11.05 -5.61
C ALA A 60 -13.74 -11.80 -5.65
N VAL A 61 -13.85 -12.78 -6.53
CA VAL A 61 -15.03 -13.62 -6.72
C VAL A 61 -14.63 -15.07 -6.47
N GLY A 62 -14.86 -15.56 -5.26
CA GLY A 62 -14.43 -16.90 -4.83
C GLY A 62 -12.90 -17.04 -4.92
N SER A 63 -12.42 -18.04 -5.67
CA SER A 63 -10.99 -18.27 -5.92
C SER A 63 -10.44 -17.53 -7.16
N TRP A 64 -11.20 -16.57 -7.69
CA TRP A 64 -10.84 -15.78 -8.87
C TRP A 64 -10.80 -14.30 -8.55
N LEU A 65 -9.81 -13.62 -9.12
CA LEU A 65 -9.54 -12.22 -8.93
C LEU A 65 -9.82 -11.48 -10.24
N LYS A 66 -10.72 -10.51 -10.19
CA LYS A 66 -11.03 -9.64 -11.32
C LYS A 66 -9.95 -8.58 -11.41
N VAL A 67 -9.14 -8.67 -12.45
CA VAL A 67 -7.96 -7.83 -12.67
C VAL A 67 -8.12 -7.00 -13.93
N ARG A 68 -7.61 -5.78 -13.89
CA ARG A 68 -7.47 -4.90 -15.06
C ARG A 68 -5.99 -4.80 -15.43
N PHE A 69 -5.69 -5.10 -16.68
CA PHE A 69 -4.33 -5.03 -17.24
C PHE A 69 -4.37 -4.38 -18.62
N GLN A 70 -3.62 -3.29 -18.81
CA GLN A 70 -3.51 -2.57 -20.08
C GLN A 70 -4.89 -2.25 -20.73
N GLY A 71 -5.86 -1.82 -19.92
CA GLY A 71 -7.23 -1.51 -20.38
C GLY A 71 -8.15 -2.71 -20.59
N LYS A 72 -7.64 -3.95 -20.50
CA LYS A 72 -8.44 -5.18 -20.57
C LYS A 72 -8.85 -5.63 -19.17
N ILE A 73 -10.10 -6.05 -19.03
CA ILE A 73 -10.64 -6.62 -17.78
C ILE A 73 -10.74 -8.13 -17.96
N GLY A 74 -10.25 -8.89 -16.98
CA GLY A 74 -10.40 -10.34 -16.95
C GLY A 74 -10.26 -10.92 -15.56
N PHE A 75 -10.19 -12.23 -15.48
CA PHE A 75 -10.15 -13.00 -14.25
C PHE A 75 -8.87 -13.80 -14.18
N MET A 76 -8.23 -13.80 -13.01
CA MET A 76 -7.02 -14.57 -12.76
C MET A 76 -7.19 -15.38 -11.47
N SER A 77 -6.64 -16.59 -11.43
CA SER A 77 -6.79 -17.44 -10.25
C SER A 77 -6.02 -16.87 -9.06
N GLU A 78 -6.63 -16.85 -7.88
CA GLU A 78 -5.97 -16.40 -6.65
C GLU A 78 -4.70 -17.21 -6.34
N LYS A 79 -4.66 -18.50 -6.72
CA LYS A 79 -3.52 -19.40 -6.50
C LYS A 79 -2.25 -19.00 -7.25
N VAL A 80 -2.37 -18.24 -8.35
CA VAL A 80 -1.21 -17.77 -9.13
C VAL A 80 -0.76 -16.37 -8.74
N THR A 81 -1.52 -15.70 -7.89
CA THR A 81 -1.24 -14.37 -7.36
C THR A 81 -0.72 -14.41 -5.94
N ARG A 82 0.08 -13.41 -5.58
CA ARG A 82 0.33 -13.07 -4.18
C ARG A 82 -0.23 -11.68 -3.95
N LYS A 83 -1.07 -11.52 -2.93
CA LYS A 83 -1.38 -10.18 -2.42
C LYS A 83 -0.04 -9.50 -2.15
N ALA A 84 0.17 -8.31 -2.71
CA ALA A 84 1.38 -7.55 -2.42
C ALA A 84 1.45 -7.40 -0.90
N ALA A 85 2.55 -7.85 -0.30
CA ALA A 85 2.73 -7.67 1.13
C ALA A 85 2.62 -6.17 1.42
N PRO A 86 1.79 -5.74 2.39
CA PRO A 86 1.72 -4.33 2.73
C PRO A 86 3.13 -3.86 3.04
N TYR A 87 3.55 -2.74 2.46
CA TYR A 87 4.84 -2.14 2.77
C TYR A 87 4.91 -1.96 4.29
N LYS A 88 5.80 -2.74 4.91
CA LYS A 88 5.93 -2.77 6.36
C LYS A 88 6.71 -1.52 6.74
N ASP A 89 6.01 -0.44 7.01
CA ASP A 89 6.64 0.77 7.50
C ASP A 89 7.26 0.48 8.88
N ILE A 90 8.58 0.28 8.84
CA ILE A 90 9.41 -0.04 9.99
C ILE A 90 9.28 1.07 11.04
N PHE A 91 9.17 2.34 10.60
CA PHE A 91 9.03 3.49 11.48
C PHE A 91 7.65 3.54 12.12
N SER A 92 6.58 3.27 11.36
CA SER A 92 5.23 3.19 11.91
C SER A 92 5.10 2.07 12.95
N GLN A 93 5.84 0.96 12.80
CA GLN A 93 5.89 -0.11 13.80
C GLN A 93 6.78 0.21 15.00
N MET A 94 7.83 1.02 14.82
CA MET A 94 8.68 1.46 15.93
C MET A 94 7.97 2.48 16.81
N ALA A 95 7.17 3.40 16.25
CA ALA A 95 6.38 4.38 17.00
C ALA A 95 5.36 3.74 17.95
N PHE A 96 4.80 2.58 17.55
CA PHE A 96 3.82 1.83 18.34
C PHE A 96 4.42 0.71 19.19
N ARG A 97 5.70 0.39 19.02
CA ARG A 97 6.35 -0.51 19.96
C ARG A 97 6.52 0.25 21.26
N PRO A 98 5.89 -0.17 22.38
CA PRO A 98 6.33 0.31 23.67
C PRO A 98 7.78 -0.15 23.79
N SER A 99 8.72 0.76 23.55
CA SER A 99 10.11 0.48 23.81
C SER A 99 10.16 0.15 25.29
N ALA A 100 10.47 -1.10 25.64
CA ALA A 100 10.70 -1.52 27.02
C ALA A 100 11.94 -0.86 27.63
N LEU A 101 12.45 0.22 27.01
CA LEU A 101 13.33 1.21 27.62
C LEU A 101 12.54 1.89 28.74
N ARG A 102 12.49 1.22 29.89
CA ARG A 102 12.09 1.78 31.17
C ARG A 102 13.18 2.80 31.58
N LEU A 103 13.18 3.94 30.91
CA LEU A 103 14.15 5.01 31.12
C LEU A 103 13.86 5.65 32.47
N SER A 104 14.62 5.23 33.49
CA SER A 104 14.55 5.86 34.80
C SER A 104 14.98 7.32 34.67
N ARG A 105 14.14 8.25 35.17
CA ARG A 105 14.46 9.68 35.26
C ARG A 105 15.81 9.92 35.93
N HIS A 106 16.15 9.11 36.94
CA HIS A 106 17.43 9.17 37.64
C HIS A 106 18.61 8.79 36.74
N GLY A 107 18.47 7.75 35.92
CA GLY A 107 19.51 7.32 34.99
C GLY A 107 19.79 8.34 33.89
N MET A 108 18.74 8.91 33.28
CA MET A 108 18.89 9.96 32.26
C MET A 108 19.50 11.23 32.85
N ALA A 109 19.05 11.67 34.03
CA ALA A 109 19.59 12.85 34.68
C ALA A 109 21.07 12.67 35.07
N ALA A 110 21.44 11.51 35.60
CA ALA A 110 22.84 11.18 35.92
C ALA A 110 23.71 11.16 34.65
N GLY A 111 23.21 10.57 33.55
CA GLY A 111 23.91 10.55 32.26
C GLY A 111 24.12 11.95 31.68
N ALA A 112 23.06 12.75 31.60
CA ALA A 112 23.13 14.12 31.09
C ALA A 112 24.03 15.01 31.98
N LYS A 113 23.89 14.92 33.31
CA LYS A 113 24.74 15.66 34.26
C LYS A 113 26.20 15.23 34.15
N GLY A 114 26.48 13.94 34.05
CA GLY A 114 27.83 13.40 33.88
C GLY A 114 28.49 13.85 32.57
N PHE A 115 27.73 13.83 31.48
CA PHE A 115 28.19 14.35 30.19
C PHE A 115 28.47 15.85 30.24
N ALA A 116 27.54 16.64 30.78
CA ALA A 116 27.70 18.08 30.95
C ALA A 116 28.91 18.44 31.83
N MET A 117 29.14 17.71 32.93
CA MET A 117 30.31 17.93 33.81
C MET A 117 31.63 17.58 33.10
N ARG A 118 31.68 16.51 32.29
CA ARG A 118 32.87 16.18 31.50
C ARG A 118 33.15 17.22 30.42
N PHE A 119 32.10 17.72 29.79
CA PHE A 119 32.20 18.81 28.81
C PHE A 119 32.69 20.11 29.48
N ALA A 120 32.07 20.50 30.60
CA ALA A 120 32.44 21.67 31.40
C ALA A 120 33.90 21.61 31.89
N ARG A 121 34.37 20.43 32.32
CA ARG A 121 35.77 20.25 32.73
C ARG A 121 36.74 20.42 31.56
N ARG A 122 36.36 20.00 30.36
CA ARG A 122 37.20 20.15 29.16
C ARG A 122 37.31 21.61 28.72
N ILE A 123 36.22 22.37 28.78
CA ILE A 123 36.24 23.81 28.45
C ILE A 123 37.01 24.62 29.51
N ASN A 124 36.83 24.33 30.81
CA ASN A 124 37.51 25.07 31.89
C ASN A 124 38.97 24.65 32.10
N GLY A 125 39.33 23.41 31.76
CA GLY A 125 40.72 22.94 31.82
C GLY A 125 41.64 23.58 30.78
N ASN A 126 41.06 24.20 29.74
CA ASN A 126 41.80 24.89 28.67
C ASN A 126 41.81 26.42 28.83
N SER A 127 41.31 26.96 29.96
CA SER A 127 41.24 28.41 30.22
C SER A 127 42.34 28.91 31.18
N LYS A 128 43.39 28.12 31.41
CA LYS A 128 44.63 28.52 32.11
C LYS A 128 45.84 28.38 31.18
N LEU A 129 45.80 29.09 30.06
CA LEU A 129 46.97 29.49 29.27
C LEU A 129 46.80 30.96 28.92
#